data_AF-A0A7W7FU41-F1
#
_entry.id   AF-A0A7W7FU41-F1
#
_cell.length_a   1.000
_cell.length_b   1.000
_cell.length_c   1.000
_cell.angle_alpha   90.00
_cell.angle_beta   90.00
_cell.angle_gamma   90.00
#
_symmetry.space_group_name_H-M   'P 1'
#
loop_
_entity.id
_entity.type
_entity.pdbx_description
1 polymer ?
#
loop_
_entity_poly.entity_id
_entity_poly.type
_entity_poly.pdbx_seq_one_letter_code
_entity_poly.pdbx_strand_id
1 'polypeptide(L)'
;MTWQWQLTVPVDTSVKVDVYDIDAMENSREVVQALQAKGSKVICYVNAGASEDYRADAGRLRSATGKENGWPGERWLDVRKLDVLLPVMAERFQVCRDKGFDGIEADLVDAYTHDTGHSISAEDQLAYNRALAKLAHGKGLSIGLKNALGLIPQLVGEFDFAVNEQCAEFDECDKLSPFIRAGKAVLHAEYEVDNAKFCPTSRRLNLSSMRKNLKLDAPRWPC
;
A
#
# COMPACT_ATOMS: atom_id res chain seq x y z
N MET A 1 7.50 -7.72 -14.18
CA MET A 1 7.59 -6.30 -13.82
C MET A 1 8.59 -6.18 -12.69
N THR A 2 9.42 -5.13 -12.69
CA THR A 2 10.41 -4.85 -11.65
C THR A 2 9.97 -3.62 -10.86
N TRP A 3 10.28 -3.57 -9.58
CA TRP A 3 9.86 -2.45 -8.75
C TRP A 3 10.86 -2.11 -7.64
N GLN A 4 10.69 -0.91 -7.08
CA GLN A 4 11.40 -0.41 -5.91
C GLN A 4 10.37 0.18 -4.94
N TRP A 5 10.45 -0.25 -3.68
CA TRP A 5 9.68 0.33 -2.58
C TRP A 5 10.65 1.05 -1.65
N GLN A 6 10.50 2.36 -1.52
CA GLN A 6 11.35 3.15 -0.65
C GLN A 6 10.55 4.28 0.01
N LEU A 7 10.26 4.12 1.29
CA LEU A 7 9.51 5.10 2.08
C LEU A 7 10.42 6.08 2.84
N THR A 8 11.73 5.81 2.90
CA THR A 8 12.71 6.76 3.46
C THR A 8 13.21 7.77 2.43
N VAL A 9 13.41 9.01 2.84
CA VAL A 9 14.03 10.06 2.00
C VAL A 9 15.52 10.27 2.30
N PRO A 10 16.33 10.70 1.31
CA PRO A 10 15.97 10.89 -0.09
C PRO A 10 15.80 9.57 -0.86
N VAL A 11 14.85 9.52 -1.81
CA VAL A 11 14.62 8.36 -2.68
C VAL A 11 15.82 8.11 -3.60
N ASP A 12 16.30 6.86 -3.68
CA ASP A 12 17.34 6.48 -4.64
C ASP A 12 16.74 6.38 -6.06
N THR A 13 16.90 7.46 -6.81
CA THR A 13 16.41 7.56 -8.19
C THR A 13 17.33 6.88 -9.22
N SER A 14 18.44 6.26 -8.81
CA SER A 14 19.37 5.59 -9.73
C SER A 14 18.89 4.19 -10.17
N VAL A 15 17.96 3.61 -9.43
CA VAL A 15 17.45 2.26 -9.66
C VAL A 15 16.55 2.24 -10.90
N LYS A 16 16.91 1.45 -11.92
CA LYS A 16 16.07 1.26 -13.12
C LYS A 16 15.04 0.16 -12.87
N VAL A 17 13.78 0.55 -12.68
CA VAL A 17 12.65 -0.36 -12.45
C VAL A 17 11.40 0.16 -13.14
N ASP A 18 10.44 -0.73 -13.40
CA ASP A 18 9.17 -0.37 -14.05
C ASP A 18 8.27 0.47 -13.11
N VAL A 19 8.34 0.22 -11.80
CA VAL A 19 7.49 0.86 -10.79
C VAL A 19 8.30 1.32 -9.58
N TYR A 20 8.04 2.52 -9.10
CA TYR A 20 8.45 3.01 -7.79
C TYR A 20 7.24 3.14 -6.88
N ASP A 21 7.39 2.81 -5.61
CA ASP A 21 6.43 3.09 -4.55
C ASP A 21 7.13 3.91 -3.46
N ILE A 22 6.65 5.14 -3.22
CA ILE A 22 7.31 6.14 -2.39
C ILE A 22 6.29 6.96 -1.58
N ASP A 23 6.71 7.49 -0.43
CA ASP A 23 5.84 8.32 0.44
C ASP A 23 5.36 9.59 -0.27
N ALA A 24 4.04 9.80 -0.23
CA ALA A 24 3.33 10.91 -0.85
C ALA A 24 3.79 12.28 -0.38
N MET A 25 4.06 12.43 0.91
CA MET A 25 4.21 13.70 1.60
C MET A 25 5.67 14.13 1.65
N GLU A 26 6.58 13.18 1.85
CA GLU A 26 8.02 13.40 1.95
C GLU A 26 8.70 13.64 0.59
N ASN A 27 8.03 13.31 -0.52
CA ASN A 27 8.56 13.50 -1.88
C ASN A 27 7.86 14.63 -2.63
N SER A 28 8.62 15.38 -3.41
CA SER A 28 8.10 16.48 -4.23
C SER A 28 7.63 16.00 -5.61
N ARG A 29 6.89 16.85 -6.33
CA ARG A 29 6.49 16.61 -7.72
C ARG A 29 7.70 16.38 -8.63
N GLU A 30 8.80 17.07 -8.37
CA GLU A 30 10.04 16.98 -9.16
C GLU A 30 10.66 15.58 -9.04
N VAL A 31 10.60 14.95 -7.86
CA VAL A 31 11.05 13.56 -7.66
C VAL A 31 10.20 12.61 -8.50
N VAL A 32 8.87 12.74 -8.43
CA VAL A 32 7.93 11.93 -9.23
C VAL A 32 8.21 12.06 -10.72
N GLN A 33 8.34 13.30 -11.21
CA GLN A 33 8.63 13.57 -12.62
C GLN A 33 10.00 13.03 -13.05
N ALA A 34 11.02 13.10 -12.20
CA ALA A 34 12.35 12.56 -12.50
C ALA A 34 12.36 11.03 -12.64
N LEU A 35 11.53 10.34 -11.85
CA LEU A 35 11.33 8.88 -11.99
C LEU A 35 10.54 8.55 -13.26
N GLN A 36 9.46 9.28 -13.53
CA GLN A 36 8.65 9.11 -14.75
C GLN A 36 9.43 9.39 -16.04
N ALA A 37 10.33 10.38 -16.03
CA ALA A 37 11.21 10.69 -17.16
C ALA A 37 12.18 9.53 -17.48
N LYS A 38 12.41 8.62 -16.53
CA LYS A 38 13.20 7.38 -16.72
C LYS A 38 12.34 6.18 -17.13
N GLY A 39 11.03 6.37 -17.33
CA GLY A 39 10.08 5.36 -17.78
C GLY A 39 9.34 4.63 -16.67
N SER A 40 9.58 4.96 -15.40
CA SER A 40 8.90 4.31 -14.27
C SER A 40 7.49 4.87 -14.05
N LYS A 41 6.57 4.02 -13.62
CA LYS A 41 5.34 4.44 -12.94
C LYS A 41 5.62 4.70 -11.46
N VAL A 42 4.91 5.65 -10.86
CA VAL A 42 5.14 6.04 -9.46
C VAL A 42 3.86 5.90 -8.64
N ILE A 43 3.88 5.02 -7.65
CA ILE A 43 2.83 4.76 -6.68
C ILE A 43 3.07 5.64 -5.45
N CYS A 44 1.96 6.17 -4.92
CA CYS A 44 1.88 7.07 -3.79
C CYS A 44 1.50 6.26 -2.53
N TYR A 45 2.44 6.05 -1.62
CA TYR A 45 2.14 5.47 -0.31
C TYR A 45 1.30 6.46 0.52
N VAL A 46 0.17 5.97 1.02
CA VAL A 46 -0.73 6.68 1.92
C VAL A 46 -1.19 5.75 3.03
N ASN A 47 -0.89 6.08 4.28
CA ASN A 47 -1.50 5.40 5.42
C ASN A 47 -3.01 5.71 5.45
N ALA A 48 -3.85 4.68 5.27
CA ALA A 48 -5.30 4.83 5.20
C ALA A 48 -6.03 4.20 6.39
N GLY A 49 -5.34 3.37 7.19
CA GLY A 49 -5.88 2.65 8.33
C GLY A 49 -5.40 3.12 9.70
N ALA A 50 -4.44 4.04 9.77
CA ALA A 50 -3.97 4.63 11.02
C ALA A 50 -3.89 6.16 10.97
N SER A 51 -4.04 6.78 12.15
CA SER A 51 -3.65 8.17 12.38
C SER A 51 -2.18 8.21 12.75
N GLU A 52 -1.43 9.07 12.07
CA GLU A 52 -0.03 9.40 12.34
C GLU A 52 0.03 10.76 13.04
N ASP A 53 0.42 10.83 14.31
CA ASP A 53 0.34 12.05 15.14
C ASP A 53 1.17 13.25 14.63
N TYR A 54 2.19 12.95 13.83
CA TYR A 54 3.08 13.91 13.19
C TYR A 54 2.52 14.49 11.87
N ARG A 55 1.42 13.96 11.33
CA ARG A 55 0.76 14.51 10.13
C ARG A 55 -0.13 15.69 10.51
N ALA A 56 -0.16 16.71 9.65
CA ALA A 56 -0.94 17.93 9.88
C ALA A 56 -2.46 17.69 9.97
N ASP A 57 -2.97 16.61 9.38
CA ASP A 57 -4.38 16.24 9.36
C ASP A 57 -4.80 15.29 10.51
N ALA A 58 -3.86 14.84 11.36
CA ALA A 58 -4.13 13.92 12.47
C ALA A 58 -5.26 14.40 13.39
N GLY A 59 -5.36 15.73 13.57
CA GLY A 59 -6.40 16.31 14.40
C GLY A 59 -7.83 16.07 13.92
N ARG A 60 -8.04 15.82 12.63
CA ARG A 60 -9.34 15.50 12.03
C ARG A 60 -9.74 14.04 12.21
N LEU A 61 -8.76 13.17 12.47
CA LEU A 61 -8.94 11.72 12.66
C LEU A 61 -9.15 11.34 14.13
N ARG A 62 -9.02 12.29 15.06
CA ARG A 62 -9.10 12.07 16.51
C ARG A 62 -10.35 11.29 16.95
N SER A 63 -11.51 11.58 16.36
CA SER A 63 -12.77 10.90 16.72
C SER A 63 -12.88 9.45 16.24
N ALA A 64 -11.97 9.02 15.38
CA ALA A 64 -11.89 7.65 14.86
C ALA A 64 -10.64 6.91 15.37
N THR A 65 -9.85 7.50 16.26
CA THR A 65 -8.57 6.94 16.72
C THR A 65 -8.78 5.82 17.76
N GLY A 66 -8.12 4.69 17.54
CA GLY A 66 -8.13 3.50 18.37
C GLY A 66 -6.80 3.24 19.09
N LYS A 67 -6.42 1.96 19.19
CA LYS A 67 -5.19 1.47 19.83
C LYS A 67 -3.95 1.70 18.97
N GLU A 68 -2.78 1.60 19.59
CA GLU A 68 -1.48 1.59 18.90
C GLU A 68 -1.36 0.34 18.02
N ASN A 69 -0.66 0.46 16.90
CA ASN A 69 -0.48 -0.62 15.92
C ASN A 69 0.94 -1.24 15.95
N GLY A 70 1.78 -0.82 16.91
CA GLY A 70 3.18 -1.23 17.00
C GLY A 70 4.17 -0.28 16.34
N TRP A 71 3.71 0.75 15.63
CA TRP A 71 4.54 1.80 15.04
C TRP A 71 4.45 3.09 15.88
N PRO A 72 5.58 3.67 16.32
CA PRO A 72 5.58 4.89 17.13
C PRO A 72 4.86 6.06 16.43
N GLY A 73 3.94 6.71 17.14
CA GLY A 73 3.15 7.81 16.61
C GLY A 73 1.94 7.37 15.76
N GLU A 74 1.74 6.06 15.57
CA GLU A 74 0.62 5.52 14.81
C GLU A 74 -0.42 4.82 15.68
N ARG A 75 -1.69 5.02 15.32
CA ARG A 75 -2.83 4.41 15.99
C ARG A 75 -3.89 4.01 14.98
N TRP A 76 -4.45 2.82 15.11
CA TRP A 76 -5.52 2.30 14.27
C TRP A 76 -6.71 3.26 14.18
N LEU A 77 -7.41 3.25 13.05
CA LEU A 77 -8.63 4.00 12.80
C LEU A 77 -9.87 3.10 12.81
N ASP A 78 -11.00 3.62 13.30
CA ASP A 78 -12.32 3.01 13.12
C ASP A 78 -12.78 3.21 11.67
N VAL A 79 -12.51 2.22 10.81
CA VAL A 79 -12.83 2.26 9.36
C VAL A 79 -14.33 2.39 9.05
N ARG A 80 -15.21 2.23 10.05
CA ARG A 80 -16.66 2.46 9.92
C ARG A 80 -17.02 3.94 9.84
N LYS A 81 -16.14 4.84 10.31
CA LYS A 81 -16.33 6.30 10.34
C LYS A 81 -16.08 6.95 8.97
N LEU A 82 -16.75 6.47 7.92
CA LEU A 82 -16.52 6.88 6.54
C LEU A 82 -16.67 8.40 6.33
N ASP A 83 -17.60 9.03 7.05
CA ASP A 83 -17.84 10.48 7.02
C ASP A 83 -16.65 11.31 7.56
N VAL A 84 -15.86 10.73 8.47
CA VAL A 84 -14.62 11.33 9.00
C VAL A 84 -13.44 10.99 8.11
N LEU A 85 -13.31 9.73 7.69
CA LEU A 85 -12.12 9.23 7.01
C LEU A 85 -12.05 9.65 5.54
N LEU A 86 -13.14 9.52 4.79
CA LEU A 86 -13.11 9.74 3.34
C LEU A 86 -12.75 11.18 2.93
N PRO A 87 -13.18 12.24 3.63
CA PRO A 87 -12.71 13.59 3.32
C PRO A 87 -11.19 13.74 3.49
N VAL A 88 -10.61 13.14 4.53
CA VAL A 88 -9.15 13.17 4.76
C VAL A 88 -8.42 12.39 3.68
N MET A 89 -8.87 11.16 3.36
CA MET A 89 -8.29 10.36 2.29
C MET A 89 -8.45 11.01 0.92
N ALA A 90 -9.54 11.75 0.69
CA ALA A 90 -9.77 12.48 -0.55
C ALA A 90 -8.75 13.61 -0.74
N GLU A 91 -8.35 14.27 0.34
CA GLU A 91 -7.30 15.29 0.30
C GLU A 91 -5.92 14.65 0.13
N ARG A 92 -5.61 13.57 0.85
CA ARG A 92 -4.35 12.82 0.66
C ARG A 92 -4.18 12.32 -0.78
N PHE A 93 -5.23 11.73 -1.37
CA PHE A 93 -5.19 11.28 -2.77
C PHE A 93 -5.18 12.46 -3.76
N GLN A 94 -5.74 13.61 -3.38
CA GLN A 94 -5.61 14.83 -4.18
C GLN A 94 -4.14 15.28 -4.26
N VAL A 95 -3.41 15.24 -3.15
CA VAL A 95 -1.96 15.52 -3.14
C VAL A 95 -1.21 14.58 -4.08
N CYS A 96 -1.50 13.28 -4.05
CA CYS A 96 -0.92 12.31 -4.98
C CYS A 96 -1.20 12.68 -6.45
N ARG A 97 -2.45 12.99 -6.78
CA ARG A 97 -2.82 13.44 -8.14
C ARG A 97 -2.04 14.70 -8.54
N ASP A 98 -2.00 15.72 -7.67
CA ASP A 98 -1.42 17.02 -7.99
C ASP A 98 0.11 16.93 -8.16
N LYS A 99 0.76 16.04 -7.41
CA LYS A 99 2.18 15.70 -7.57
C LYS A 99 2.46 14.80 -8.80
N GLY A 100 1.44 14.25 -9.44
CA GLY A 100 1.54 13.50 -10.69
C GLY A 100 1.80 12.00 -10.52
N PHE A 101 1.50 11.43 -9.35
CA PHE A 101 1.58 9.99 -9.14
C PHE A 101 0.62 9.23 -10.08
N ASP A 102 0.97 7.98 -10.40
CA ASP A 102 0.19 7.09 -11.27
C ASP A 102 -0.81 6.22 -10.50
N GLY A 103 -0.58 5.98 -9.21
CA GLY A 103 -1.46 5.17 -8.37
C GLY A 103 -1.24 5.38 -6.88
N ILE A 104 -2.06 4.71 -6.07
CA ILE A 104 -2.07 4.74 -4.60
C ILE A 104 -1.73 3.36 -4.05
N GLU A 105 -0.84 3.29 -3.07
CA GLU A 105 -0.77 2.20 -2.08
C GLU A 105 -1.49 2.70 -0.82
N ALA A 106 -2.70 2.19 -0.56
CA ALA A 106 -3.44 2.53 0.66
C ALA A 106 -3.08 1.49 1.74
N ASP A 107 -2.31 1.91 2.73
CA ASP A 107 -1.80 1.03 3.77
C ASP A 107 -2.80 0.81 4.92
N LEU A 108 -2.63 -0.28 5.66
CA LEU A 108 -3.43 -0.67 6.82
C LEU A 108 -4.94 -0.85 6.51
N VAL A 109 -5.25 -1.38 5.33
CA VAL A 109 -6.62 -1.64 4.83
C VAL A 109 -7.14 -3.05 5.19
N ASP A 110 -6.63 -3.62 6.29
CA ASP A 110 -6.95 -4.92 6.86
C ASP A 110 -7.23 -4.88 8.37
N ALA A 111 -7.58 -3.70 8.90
CA ALA A 111 -7.84 -3.45 10.32
C ALA A 111 -8.80 -4.46 11.01
N TYR A 112 -9.71 -5.11 10.26
CA TYR A 112 -10.60 -6.17 10.77
C TYR A 112 -9.86 -7.43 11.31
N THR A 113 -8.59 -7.64 10.95
CA THR A 113 -7.77 -8.75 11.48
C THR A 113 -6.94 -8.36 12.69
N HIS A 114 -7.09 -7.14 13.22
CA HIS A 114 -6.26 -6.59 14.29
C HIS A 114 -7.07 -6.14 15.50
N ASP A 115 -6.43 -6.09 16.67
CA ASP A 115 -6.98 -5.43 17.85
C ASP A 115 -6.81 -3.91 17.75
N THR A 116 -7.73 -3.29 17.03
CA THR A 116 -7.75 -1.85 16.79
C THR A 116 -8.30 -1.04 17.96
N GLY A 117 -8.87 -1.71 18.97
CA GLY A 117 -9.73 -1.06 19.97
C GLY A 117 -11.16 -0.79 19.48
N HIS A 118 -11.49 -1.19 18.25
CA HIS A 118 -12.82 -1.12 17.65
C HIS A 118 -13.26 -2.49 17.16
N SER A 119 -14.56 -2.79 17.26
CA SER A 119 -15.14 -3.99 16.66
C SER A 119 -15.42 -3.71 15.18
N ILE A 120 -14.46 -4.06 14.32
CA ILE A 120 -14.52 -3.90 12.87
C ILE A 120 -14.77 -5.28 12.26
N SER A 121 -15.85 -5.42 11.50
CA SER A 121 -16.15 -6.64 10.74
C SER A 121 -15.44 -6.67 9.38
N ALA A 122 -15.42 -7.83 8.73
CA ALA A 122 -14.96 -7.94 7.35
C ALA A 122 -15.82 -7.09 6.40
N GLU A 123 -17.12 -7.00 6.65
CA GLU A 123 -18.06 -6.17 5.87
C GLU A 123 -17.76 -4.68 6.02
N ASP A 124 -17.39 -4.23 7.22
CA ASP A 124 -16.97 -2.84 7.47
C ASP A 124 -15.69 -2.52 6.69
N GLN A 125 -14.69 -3.40 6.75
CA GLN A 125 -13.45 -3.23 5.99
C GLN A 125 -13.70 -3.24 4.48
N LEU A 126 -14.55 -4.14 3.99
CA LEU A 126 -14.95 -4.16 2.59
C LEU A 126 -15.55 -2.81 2.20
N ALA A 127 -16.52 -2.29 2.95
CA ALA A 127 -17.15 -1.01 2.66
C ALA A 127 -16.14 0.13 2.55
N TYR A 128 -15.16 0.19 3.46
CA TYR A 128 -14.09 1.19 3.43
C TYR A 128 -13.17 1.00 2.21
N ASN A 129 -12.70 -0.22 1.95
CA ASN A 129 -11.78 -0.51 0.85
C ASN A 129 -12.41 -0.20 -0.51
N ARG A 130 -13.70 -0.52 -0.71
CA ARG A 130 -14.46 -0.13 -1.91
C ARG A 130 -14.56 1.39 -2.07
N ALA A 131 -14.78 2.10 -0.97
CA ALA A 131 -14.84 3.57 -0.99
C ALA A 131 -13.48 4.20 -1.35
N LEU A 132 -12.37 3.64 -0.85
CA LEU A 132 -11.02 4.06 -1.23
C LEU A 132 -10.73 3.82 -2.71
N ALA A 133 -11.08 2.64 -3.24
CA ALA A 133 -10.91 2.34 -4.66
C ALA A 133 -11.70 3.31 -5.55
N LYS A 134 -12.98 3.53 -5.24
CA LYS A 134 -13.81 4.52 -5.95
C LYS A 134 -13.23 5.93 -5.88
N LEU A 135 -12.65 6.31 -4.74
CA LEU A 135 -12.06 7.62 -4.54
C LEU A 135 -10.79 7.81 -5.38
N ALA A 136 -9.91 6.81 -5.41
CA ALA A 136 -8.71 6.82 -6.25
C ALA A 136 -9.07 6.88 -7.74
N HIS A 137 -9.99 6.03 -8.20
CA HIS A 137 -10.46 6.02 -9.59
C HIS A 137 -11.16 7.31 -10.00
N GLY A 138 -11.95 7.93 -9.10
CA GLY A 138 -12.53 9.25 -9.33
C GLY A 138 -11.48 10.36 -9.51
N LYS A 139 -10.27 10.12 -9.01
CA LYS A 139 -9.09 10.97 -9.23
C LYS A 139 -8.20 10.47 -10.37
N GLY A 140 -8.61 9.47 -11.14
CA GLY A 140 -7.81 8.94 -12.26
C GLY A 140 -6.50 8.30 -11.82
N LEU A 141 -6.44 7.83 -10.56
CA LEU A 141 -5.31 7.11 -10.00
C LEU A 141 -5.67 5.63 -9.91
N SER A 142 -4.74 4.75 -10.24
CA SER A 142 -4.85 3.33 -9.88
C SER A 142 -4.77 3.14 -8.37
N ILE A 143 -5.25 2.02 -7.83
CA ILE A 143 -5.09 1.69 -6.41
C ILE A 143 -4.69 0.23 -6.17
N GLY A 144 -3.75 0.03 -5.24
CA GLY A 144 -3.27 -1.27 -4.78
C GLY A 144 -3.99 -1.73 -3.52
N LEU A 145 -4.37 -3.02 -3.47
CA LEU A 145 -4.84 -3.63 -2.23
C LEU A 145 -3.60 -4.08 -1.42
N LYS A 146 -3.36 -3.44 -0.28
CA LYS A 146 -2.27 -3.79 0.63
C LYS A 146 -2.71 -4.92 1.57
N ASN A 147 -1.99 -6.04 1.55
CA ASN A 147 -2.27 -7.23 2.37
C ASN A 147 -3.74 -7.69 2.22
N ALA A 148 -4.58 -7.50 3.24
CA ALA A 148 -6.04 -7.78 3.22
C ALA A 148 -6.46 -9.09 2.51
N LEU A 149 -5.67 -10.16 2.69
CA LEU A 149 -5.70 -11.32 1.80
C LEU A 149 -7.07 -12.03 1.80
N GLY A 150 -7.75 -12.02 2.95
CA GLY A 150 -9.08 -12.61 3.12
C GLY A 150 -10.20 -11.89 2.37
N LEU A 151 -9.98 -10.65 1.93
CA LEU A 151 -10.96 -9.84 1.20
C LEU A 151 -10.73 -9.83 -0.31
N ILE A 152 -9.63 -10.44 -0.79
CA ILE A 152 -9.26 -10.46 -2.21
C ILE A 152 -10.40 -11.00 -3.11
N PRO A 153 -11.11 -12.10 -2.78
CA PRO A 153 -12.18 -12.61 -3.65
C PRO A 153 -13.28 -11.58 -3.94
N GLN A 154 -13.53 -10.65 -3.01
CA GLN A 154 -14.54 -9.61 -3.10
C GLN A 154 -14.01 -8.29 -3.68
N LEU A 155 -12.69 -8.05 -3.60
CA LEU A 155 -12.07 -6.76 -3.97
C LEU A 155 -11.21 -6.82 -5.25
N VAL A 156 -10.85 -8.00 -5.75
CA VAL A 156 -9.98 -8.13 -6.93
C VAL A 156 -10.55 -7.44 -8.18
N GLY A 157 -11.88 -7.29 -8.28
CA GLY A 157 -12.53 -6.54 -9.37
C GLY A 157 -12.37 -5.03 -9.27
N GLU A 158 -12.09 -4.50 -8.08
CA GLU A 158 -12.14 -3.08 -7.74
C GLU A 158 -10.76 -2.44 -7.57
N PHE A 159 -9.71 -3.24 -7.34
CA PHE A 159 -8.32 -2.79 -7.21
C PHE A 159 -7.49 -3.13 -8.45
N ASP A 160 -6.48 -2.33 -8.77
CA ASP A 160 -5.71 -2.44 -10.02
C ASP A 160 -4.46 -3.33 -9.89
N PHE A 161 -3.95 -3.47 -8.68
CA PHE A 161 -2.83 -4.32 -8.32
C PHE A 161 -2.92 -4.71 -6.83
N ALA A 162 -2.00 -5.56 -6.37
CA ALA A 162 -1.82 -5.85 -4.96
C ALA A 162 -0.41 -5.46 -4.50
N VAL A 163 -0.29 -5.03 -3.25
CA VAL A 163 0.97 -4.92 -2.53
C VAL A 163 0.89 -5.88 -1.36
N ASN A 164 1.88 -6.74 -1.18
CA ASN A 164 1.88 -7.69 -0.09
C ASN A 164 3.24 -7.76 0.57
N GLU A 165 3.19 -7.86 1.89
CA GLU A 165 4.32 -8.21 2.73
C GLU A 165 4.18 -9.67 3.17
N GLN A 166 5.30 -10.40 3.11
CA GLN A 166 5.53 -11.60 3.88
C GLN A 166 4.62 -12.80 3.58
N CYS A 167 4.02 -12.90 2.39
CA CYS A 167 3.20 -14.07 2.09
C CYS A 167 4.01 -15.37 2.11
N ALA A 168 5.33 -15.35 1.90
CA ALA A 168 6.15 -16.56 1.98
C ALA A 168 6.54 -16.89 3.42
N GLU A 169 6.77 -15.88 4.27
CA GLU A 169 6.95 -16.07 5.72
C GLU A 169 5.74 -16.79 6.33
N PHE A 170 4.53 -16.40 5.92
CA PHE A 170 3.28 -16.90 6.49
C PHE A 170 2.60 -18.03 5.69
N ASP A 171 3.21 -18.53 4.61
CA ASP A 171 2.67 -19.57 3.72
C ASP A 171 1.28 -19.22 3.12
N GLU A 172 1.15 -17.98 2.63
CA GLU A 172 -0.12 -17.40 2.16
C GLU A 172 -0.10 -16.94 0.71
N CYS A 173 1.02 -17.08 -0.02
CA CYS A 173 1.18 -16.47 -1.33
C CYS A 173 0.13 -16.90 -2.37
N ASP A 174 -0.42 -18.11 -2.25
CA ASP A 174 -1.46 -18.60 -3.15
C ASP A 174 -2.76 -17.76 -3.07
N LYS A 175 -3.01 -17.07 -1.95
CA LYS A 175 -4.16 -16.16 -1.78
C LYS A 175 -4.08 -14.93 -2.71
N LEU A 176 -2.90 -14.59 -3.22
CA LEU A 176 -2.68 -13.47 -4.17
C LEU A 176 -2.96 -13.87 -5.62
N SER A 177 -3.09 -15.16 -5.93
CA SER A 177 -3.35 -15.68 -7.28
C SER A 177 -4.60 -15.11 -7.98
N PRO A 178 -5.68 -14.65 -7.30
CA PRO A 178 -6.78 -13.97 -7.99
C PRO A 178 -6.34 -12.73 -8.77
N PHE A 179 -5.41 -11.92 -8.26
CA PHE A 179 -4.88 -10.76 -8.99
C PHE A 179 -4.15 -11.20 -10.26
N ILE A 180 -3.29 -12.22 -10.15
CA ILE A 180 -2.55 -12.78 -11.29
C ILE A 180 -3.50 -13.34 -12.35
N ARG A 181 -4.54 -14.11 -11.95
CA ARG A 181 -5.56 -14.61 -12.88
C ARG A 181 -6.36 -13.49 -13.54
N ALA A 182 -6.54 -12.36 -12.87
CA ALA A 182 -7.17 -11.17 -13.42
C ALA A 182 -6.22 -10.32 -14.31
N GLY A 183 -4.99 -10.76 -14.53
CA GLY A 183 -3.98 -10.02 -15.31
C GLY A 183 -3.41 -8.81 -14.58
N LYS A 184 -3.54 -8.76 -13.25
CA LYS A 184 -3.11 -7.65 -12.40
C LYS A 184 -1.80 -7.95 -11.72
N ALA A 185 -1.00 -6.92 -11.50
CA ALA A 185 0.30 -7.05 -10.85
C ALA A 185 0.14 -7.38 -9.35
N VAL A 186 1.11 -8.14 -8.82
CA VAL A 186 1.31 -8.32 -7.38
C VAL A 186 2.75 -7.91 -7.05
N LEU A 187 2.88 -6.83 -6.30
CA LEU A 187 4.13 -6.30 -5.75
C LEU A 187 4.35 -6.96 -4.39
N HIS A 188 5.41 -7.76 -4.25
CA HIS A 188 5.61 -8.60 -3.07
C HIS A 188 6.96 -8.32 -2.40
N ALA A 189 6.94 -8.10 -1.09
CA ALA A 189 8.13 -7.83 -0.28
C ALA A 189 8.28 -8.85 0.86
N GLU A 190 9.49 -9.37 1.03
CA GLU A 190 9.91 -10.15 2.20
C GLU A 190 10.94 -9.38 3.02
N TYR A 191 11.01 -9.66 4.32
CA TYR A 191 11.96 -9.00 5.23
C TYR A 191 13.01 -9.98 5.76
N GLU A 192 12.55 -11.10 6.30
CA GLU A 192 13.42 -12.07 6.98
C GLU A 192 13.69 -13.32 6.12
N VAL A 193 12.77 -13.69 5.23
CA VAL A 193 12.94 -14.85 4.35
C VAL A 193 14.01 -14.59 3.29
N ASP A 194 14.98 -15.51 3.16
CA ASP A 194 16.02 -15.45 2.13
C ASP A 194 15.44 -15.67 0.72
N ASN A 195 15.91 -14.90 -0.27
CA ASN A 195 15.53 -15.01 -1.68
C ASN A 195 15.56 -16.45 -2.21
N ALA A 196 16.56 -17.25 -1.84
CA ALA A 196 16.68 -18.63 -2.29
C ALA A 196 15.48 -19.49 -1.88
N LYS A 197 14.78 -19.13 -0.79
CA LYS A 197 13.59 -19.83 -0.29
C LYS A 197 12.31 -19.36 -0.98
N PHE A 198 12.05 -18.05 -1.06
CA PHE A 198 10.76 -17.54 -1.55
C PHE A 198 10.70 -17.24 -3.06
N CYS A 199 11.84 -17.00 -3.71
CA CYS A 199 11.85 -16.66 -5.14
C CYS A 199 11.33 -17.79 -6.05
N PRO A 200 11.60 -19.10 -5.80
CA PRO A 200 11.00 -20.17 -6.60
C PRO A 200 9.47 -20.12 -6.60
N THR A 201 8.85 -19.97 -5.43
CA THR A 201 7.39 -19.85 -5.29
C THR A 201 6.87 -18.57 -5.95
N SER A 202 7.55 -17.44 -5.72
CA SER A 202 7.19 -16.15 -6.33
C SER A 202 7.19 -16.21 -7.85
N ARG A 203 8.22 -16.79 -8.47
CA ARG A 203 8.32 -16.94 -9.93
C ARG A 203 7.23 -17.86 -10.47
N ARG A 204 6.94 -18.97 -9.78
CA ARG A 204 5.84 -19.89 -10.12
C ARG A 204 4.49 -19.19 -10.11
N LEU A 205 4.27 -18.29 -9.15
CA LEU A 205 3.03 -17.52 -8.98
C LEU A 205 3.01 -16.21 -9.79
N ASN A 206 4.09 -15.90 -10.53
CA ASN A 206 4.23 -14.66 -11.29
C ASN A 206 4.17 -13.37 -10.44
N LEU A 207 4.65 -13.43 -9.20
CA LEU A 207 4.75 -12.27 -8.30
C LEU A 207 5.98 -11.44 -8.63
N SER A 208 5.87 -10.11 -8.52
CA SER A 208 7.01 -9.19 -8.62
C SER A 208 7.63 -9.08 -7.23
N SER A 209 8.56 -9.98 -6.91
CA SER A 209 9.03 -10.15 -5.52
C SER A 209 10.43 -9.59 -5.27
N MET A 210 10.67 -9.07 -4.06
CA MET A 210 11.99 -8.69 -3.57
C MET A 210 12.09 -8.85 -2.06
N ARG A 211 13.32 -9.02 -1.55
CA ARG A 211 13.59 -8.79 -0.13
C ARG A 211 13.94 -7.33 0.11
N LYS A 212 13.50 -6.78 1.23
CA LYS A 212 13.74 -5.41 1.69
C LYS A 212 14.20 -5.41 3.14
N ASN A 213 14.81 -4.32 3.58
CA ASN A 213 14.89 -4.04 5.01
C ASN A 213 13.51 -3.55 5.49
N LEU A 214 13.12 -3.86 6.72
CA LEU A 214 11.84 -3.45 7.30
C LEU A 214 11.62 -1.93 7.28
N LYS A 215 12.69 -1.13 7.39
CA LYS A 215 12.62 0.33 7.30
C LYS A 215 12.32 0.88 5.90
N LEU A 216 12.25 0.01 4.88
CA LEU A 216 12.00 0.37 3.48
C LEU A 216 12.94 1.47 2.96
N ASP A 217 14.24 1.30 3.21
CA ASP A 217 15.30 2.14 2.63
C ASP A 217 15.74 1.63 1.24
N ALA A 218 16.73 2.27 0.62
CA ALA A 218 17.13 1.99 -0.76
C ALA A 218 17.49 0.52 -1.09
N PRO A 219 18.26 -0.23 -0.26
CA PRO A 219 18.64 -1.60 -0.55
C PRO A 219 17.46 -2.51 -0.91
N ARG A 220 17.65 -3.35 -1.93
CA ARG A 220 16.67 -4.35 -2.37
C ARG A 220 17.39 -5.56 -2.94
N TRP A 221 16.79 -6.73 -2.78
CA TRP A 221 17.28 -7.98 -3.37
C TRP A 221 16.12 -8.62 -4.15
N PRO A 222 15.98 -8.34 -5.45
CA PRO A 222 14.87 -8.86 -6.25
C PRO A 222 15.01 -10.36 -6.53
N CYS A 223 13.88 -11.01 -6.80
CA CYS A 223 13.83 -12.25 -7.56
C CYS A 223 13.98 -11.96 -9.07
#